data_AF-A0A2E1J1K4-F1
#
_entry.id   AF-A0A2E1J1K4-F1
#
_cell.length_a   1.000
_cell.length_b   1.000
_cell.length_c   1.000
_cell.angle_alpha   90.00
_cell.angle_beta   90.00
_cell.angle_gamma   90.00
#
_symmetry.space_group_name_H-M   'P 1'
#
loop_
_entity.id
_entity.type
_entity.pdbx_description
1 polymer ?
#
loop_
_entity_poly.entity_id
_entity_poly.type
_entity_poly.pdbx_seq_one_letter_code
_entity_poly.pdbx_strand_id
1 'polypeptide(L)'
;MKKTLLAVLAITFSSSLIADHHKAGDKHKDSRMHHPNHLLNFKECKETKDAVGELLLLADASWKEIENNPENKEEWAKAGFLAELSANYSTVYDVWCKDMVNKRVKMGMMKKKKESKKD
;
A
#
# COMPACT_ATOMS: atom_id res chain seq x y z
N MET A 1 -22.12 28.94 -4.27
CA MET A 1 -21.68 27.71 -3.57
C MET A 1 -22.15 26.42 -4.25
N LYS A 2 -23.45 26.23 -4.56
CA LYS A 2 -23.92 25.00 -5.26
C LYS A 2 -23.34 24.81 -6.67
N LYS A 3 -23.21 25.88 -7.46
CA LYS A 3 -22.69 25.82 -8.84
C LYS A 3 -21.18 25.60 -8.93
N THR A 4 -20.42 26.03 -7.92
CA THR A 4 -18.97 25.84 -7.84
C THR A 4 -18.62 24.43 -7.36
N LEU A 5 -19.45 23.82 -6.50
CA LEU A 5 -19.27 22.43 -6.05
C LEU A 5 -19.45 21.41 -7.20
N LEU A 6 -20.39 21.69 -8.11
CA LEU A 6 -20.65 20.86 -9.31
C LEU A 6 -19.48 20.87 -10.31
N ALA A 7 -18.72 21.96 -10.39
CA ALA A 7 -17.59 22.06 -11.31
C ALA A 7 -16.36 21.27 -10.81
N VAL A 8 -16.16 21.17 -9.49
CA VAL A 8 -15.02 20.45 -8.90
C VAL A 8 -15.18 18.94 -9.00
N LEU A 9 -16.42 18.43 -8.89
CA LEU A 9 -16.73 17.00 -9.06
C LEU A 9 -16.57 16.49 -10.50
N ALA A 10 -16.64 17.36 -11.50
CA ALA A 10 -16.46 16.98 -12.90
C ALA A 10 -14.99 16.81 -13.31
N ILE A 11 -14.06 17.42 -12.57
CA ILE A 11 -12.63 17.43 -12.93
C ILE A 11 -11.90 16.18 -12.39
N THR A 12 -12.45 15.51 -11.37
CA THR A 12 -11.80 14.34 -10.74
C THR A 12 -12.13 13.01 -11.41
N PHE A 13 -13.08 12.96 -12.34
CA PHE A 13 -13.45 11.73 -13.08
C PHE A 13 -12.66 11.48 -14.37
N SER A 14 -11.85 12.43 -14.83
CA SER A 14 -11.10 12.31 -16.09
C SER A 14 -9.69 11.70 -15.94
N SER A 15 -9.20 11.48 -14.72
CA SER A 15 -7.89 10.86 -14.47
C SER A 15 -7.89 9.33 -14.53
N SER A 16 -9.05 8.68 -14.69
CA SER A 16 -9.15 7.21 -14.75
C SER A 16 -8.88 6.60 -16.14
N LEU A 17 -8.53 7.40 -17.15
CA LEU A 17 -8.37 6.95 -18.55
C LEU A 17 -6.92 6.80 -19.05
N ILE A 18 -5.92 6.76 -18.16
CA ILE A 18 -4.56 6.36 -18.55
C ILE A 18 -4.10 5.20 -17.67
N ALA A 19 -4.61 4.01 -17.96
CA ALA A 19 -4.13 2.76 -17.33
C ALA A 19 -3.51 1.76 -18.32
N ASP A 20 -3.58 1.95 -19.64
CA ASP A 20 -3.06 0.94 -20.59
C ASP A 20 -2.28 1.52 -21.78
N HIS A 21 -1.08 2.05 -21.49
CA HIS A 21 -0.07 2.25 -22.53
C HIS A 21 1.32 1.78 -22.09
N HIS A 22 1.41 0.49 -21.71
CA HIS A 22 2.69 -0.18 -21.59
C HIS A 22 3.11 -0.78 -22.94
N LYS A 23 4.03 -0.10 -23.63
CA LYS A 23 4.83 -0.73 -24.68
C LYS A 23 5.50 -1.98 -24.11
N ALA A 24 5.24 -3.12 -24.73
CA ALA A 24 5.93 -4.37 -24.46
C ALA A 24 7.40 -4.25 -24.90
N GLY A 25 8.25 -3.75 -24.00
CA GLY A 25 9.71 -3.75 -24.13
C GLY A 25 10.31 -4.65 -23.06
N ASP A 26 10.83 -5.80 -23.49
CA ASP A 26 11.74 -6.71 -22.79
C ASP A 26 11.69 -6.78 -21.25
N LYS A 27 10.72 -7.56 -20.73
CA LYS A 27 10.78 -8.07 -19.35
C LYS A 27 11.69 -9.29 -19.26
N HIS A 28 13.00 -9.05 -19.28
CA HIS A 28 13.96 -10.07 -18.89
C HIS A 28 13.88 -10.31 -17.36
N LYS A 29 13.22 -11.43 -16.99
CA LYS A 29 13.41 -12.22 -15.75
C LYS A 29 12.99 -11.61 -14.39
N ASP A 30 11.70 -11.68 -14.05
CA ASP A 30 11.26 -11.99 -12.68
C ASP A 30 10.16 -13.06 -12.65
N SER A 31 10.33 -14.12 -13.46
CA SER A 31 9.42 -15.27 -13.46
C SER A 31 9.49 -16.14 -12.20
N ARG A 32 10.28 -15.78 -11.19
CA ARG A 32 10.56 -16.65 -10.02
C ARG A 32 9.61 -16.44 -8.84
N MET A 33 8.67 -15.49 -8.93
CA MET A 33 7.75 -15.19 -7.83
C MET A 33 6.29 -15.03 -8.26
N HIS A 34 5.98 -15.24 -9.54
CA HIS A 34 4.60 -15.25 -10.03
C HIS A 34 4.05 -16.68 -9.89
N HIS A 35 3.63 -17.08 -8.69
CA HIS A 35 2.69 -18.21 -8.59
C HIS A 35 1.39 -17.76 -9.25
N PRO A 36 0.73 -18.57 -10.10
CA PRO A 36 -0.48 -18.17 -10.83
C PRO A 36 -1.65 -17.74 -9.92
N ASN A 37 -1.55 -17.99 -8.61
CA ASN A 37 -2.54 -17.59 -7.61
C ASN A 37 -2.17 -16.29 -6.86
N HIS A 38 -1.08 -15.57 -7.18
CA HIS A 38 -0.79 -14.29 -6.53
C HIS A 38 -1.44 -13.13 -7.30
N LEU A 39 -2.28 -12.36 -6.61
CA LEU A 39 -2.92 -11.16 -7.15
C LEU A 39 -1.95 -10.00 -7.33
N LEU A 40 -0.96 -9.86 -6.44
CA LEU A 40 0.01 -8.76 -6.42
C LEU A 40 1.44 -9.28 -6.61
N ASN A 41 2.26 -8.51 -7.32
CA ASN A 41 3.70 -8.75 -7.45
C ASN A 41 4.48 -8.09 -6.30
N PHE A 42 5.80 -8.34 -6.23
CA PHE A 42 6.61 -7.85 -5.11
C PHE A 42 6.61 -6.32 -4.96
N LYS A 43 6.60 -5.56 -6.06
CA LYS A 43 6.57 -4.09 -6.02
C LYS A 43 5.25 -3.61 -5.43
N GLU A 44 4.14 -4.14 -5.93
CA GLU A 44 2.79 -3.81 -5.44
C GLU A 44 2.61 -4.23 -3.97
N CYS A 45 3.18 -5.35 -3.57
CA CYS A 45 3.21 -5.79 -2.18
C CYS A 45 3.98 -4.84 -1.27
N LYS A 46 5.10 -4.29 -1.76
CA LYS A 46 5.84 -3.26 -1.01
C LYS A 46 5.01 -2.00 -0.88
N GLU A 47 4.37 -1.55 -1.96
CA GLU A 47 3.49 -0.37 -1.97
C GLU A 47 2.29 -0.55 -1.02
N THR A 48 1.67 -1.74 -1.00
CA THR A 48 0.57 -2.07 -0.08
C THR A 48 1.02 -1.97 1.37
N LYS A 49 2.20 -2.50 1.69
CA LYS A 49 2.78 -2.42 3.03
C LYS A 49 3.09 -0.97 3.44
N ASP A 50 3.66 -0.20 2.52
CA ASP A 50 4.00 1.21 2.79
C ASP A 50 2.71 2.03 3.00
N ALA A 51 1.66 1.78 2.21
CA ALA A 51 0.33 2.39 2.37
C ALA A 51 -0.33 2.06 3.73
N VAL A 52 -0.23 0.81 4.20
CA VAL A 52 -0.67 0.42 5.57
C VAL A 52 0.00 1.31 6.63
N GLY A 53 1.31 1.53 6.49
CA GLY A 53 2.08 2.39 7.40
C GLY A 53 1.64 3.86 7.33
N GLU A 54 1.43 4.40 6.14
CA GLU A 54 0.95 5.78 5.95
C GLU A 54 -0.43 5.99 6.57
N LEU A 55 -1.36 5.06 6.36
CA LEU A 55 -2.70 5.12 6.95
C LEU A 55 -2.67 5.10 8.47
N LEU A 56 -1.80 4.26 9.08
CA LEU A 56 -1.61 4.25 10.54
C LEU A 56 -1.03 5.56 11.04
N LEU A 57 -0.04 6.13 10.34
CA LEU A 57 0.54 7.41 10.71
C LEU A 57 -0.50 8.54 10.68
N LEU A 58 -1.41 8.53 9.69
CA LEU A 58 -2.51 9.48 9.62
C LEU A 58 -3.55 9.24 10.73
N ALA A 59 -3.84 7.98 11.06
CA ALA A 59 -4.73 7.63 12.17
C ALA A 59 -4.17 8.13 13.51
N ASP A 60 -2.87 7.92 13.75
CA ASP A 60 -2.16 8.41 14.95
C ASP A 60 -2.15 9.93 15.03
N ALA A 61 -2.05 10.63 13.89
CA ALA A 61 -2.15 12.09 13.87
C ALA A 61 -3.56 12.55 14.32
N SER A 62 -4.62 11.91 13.81
CA SER A 62 -5.99 12.17 14.27
C SER A 62 -6.19 11.81 15.74
N TRP A 63 -5.55 10.73 16.22
CA TRP A 63 -5.59 10.36 17.62
C TRP A 63 -5.02 11.44 18.55
N LYS A 64 -3.91 12.07 18.17
CA LYS A 64 -3.32 13.18 18.93
C LYS A 64 -4.26 14.39 18.99
N GLU A 65 -5.01 14.67 17.93
CA GLU A 65 -6.02 15.74 17.94
C GLU A 65 -7.19 15.41 18.88
N ILE A 66 -7.60 14.14 18.94
CA ILE A 66 -8.61 13.64 19.89
C ILE A 66 -8.13 13.79 21.34
N GLU A 67 -6.86 13.47 21.63
CA GLU A 67 -6.30 13.60 22.99
C GLU A 67 -6.37 15.06 23.48
N ASN A 68 -6.20 16.02 22.58
CA ASN A 68 -6.32 17.45 22.88
C ASN A 68 -7.77 17.93 22.96
N ASN A 69 -8.68 17.35 22.18
CA ASN A 69 -10.10 17.69 22.16
C ASN A 69 -10.99 16.44 21.96
N PRO A 70 -11.34 15.72 23.05
CA PRO A 70 -12.10 14.48 22.96
C PRO A 70 -13.52 14.64 22.41
N GLU A 71 -14.09 15.84 22.41
CA GLU A 71 -15.42 16.10 21.85
C GLU A 71 -15.42 16.27 20.32
N ASN A 72 -14.24 16.30 19.69
CA ASN A 72 -14.10 16.42 18.25
C ASN A 72 -14.50 15.11 17.54
N LYS A 73 -15.79 14.97 17.26
CA LYS A 73 -16.38 13.80 16.57
C LYS A 73 -15.79 13.57 15.18
N GLU A 74 -15.33 14.61 14.49
CA GLU A 74 -14.74 14.49 13.15
C GLU A 74 -13.40 13.74 13.22
N GLU A 75 -12.54 14.09 14.17
CA GLU A 75 -11.26 13.39 14.32
C GLU A 75 -11.44 11.95 14.80
N TRP A 76 -12.43 11.67 15.66
CA TRP A 76 -12.82 10.29 16.00
C TRP A 76 -13.23 9.48 14.77
N ALA A 77 -14.09 10.04 13.92
CA ALA A 77 -14.53 9.38 12.70
C ALA A 77 -13.35 9.13 11.74
N LYS A 78 -12.44 10.11 11.62
CA LYS A 78 -11.26 10.03 10.76
C LYS A 78 -10.25 9.00 11.27
N ALA A 79 -9.93 9.00 12.57
CA ALA A 79 -9.06 8.00 13.18
C ALA A 79 -9.62 6.58 12.97
N GLY A 80 -10.92 6.38 13.22
CA GLY A 80 -11.59 5.10 13.00
C GLY A 80 -11.54 4.65 11.54
N PHE A 81 -11.89 5.53 10.60
CA PHE A 81 -11.86 5.22 9.17
C PHE A 81 -10.46 4.85 8.67
N LEU A 82 -9.43 5.61 9.06
CA LEU A 82 -8.05 5.35 8.66
C LEU A 82 -7.52 4.04 9.25
N ALA A 83 -7.83 3.76 10.51
CA ALA A 83 -7.47 2.50 11.16
C ALA A 83 -8.15 1.30 10.48
N GLU A 84 -9.43 1.41 10.15
CA GLU A 84 -10.18 0.36 9.46
C GLU A 84 -9.63 0.12 8.04
N LEU A 85 -9.35 1.19 7.29
CA LEU A 85 -8.75 1.09 5.97
C LEU A 85 -7.37 0.42 6.04
N SER A 86 -6.57 0.77 7.04
CA SER A 86 -5.26 0.13 7.28
C SER A 86 -5.41 -1.37 7.61
N ALA A 87 -6.40 -1.76 8.42
CA ALA A 87 -6.67 -3.16 8.74
C ALA A 87 -7.09 -3.97 7.50
N ASN A 88 -7.92 -3.39 6.63
CA ASN A 88 -8.34 -4.01 5.37
C ASN A 88 -7.14 -4.22 4.42
N TYR A 89 -6.28 -3.20 4.26
CA TYR A 89 -5.07 -3.33 3.44
C TYR A 89 -4.03 -4.27 4.07
N SER A 90 -3.98 -4.36 5.40
CA SER A 90 -3.16 -5.36 6.10
C SER A 90 -3.61 -6.78 5.79
N THR A 91 -4.91 -7.01 5.64
CA THR A 91 -5.46 -8.31 5.21
C THR A 91 -5.05 -8.64 3.78
N VAL A 92 -5.12 -7.66 2.87
CA VAL A 92 -4.64 -7.83 1.49
C VAL A 92 -3.16 -8.21 1.48
N TYR A 93 -2.34 -7.54 2.29
CA TYR A 93 -0.92 -7.86 2.40
C TYR A 93 -0.69 -9.27 2.98
N ASP A 94 -1.42 -9.67 4.03
CA ASP A 94 -1.26 -10.98 4.65
C ASP A 94 -1.59 -12.11 3.68
N VAL A 95 -2.71 -12.00 2.96
CA VAL A 95 -3.19 -13.03 2.02
C VAL A 95 -2.31 -13.10 0.77
N TRP A 96 -1.93 -11.97 0.19
CA TRP A 96 -1.34 -11.96 -1.16
C TRP A 96 0.16 -11.72 -1.19
N CYS A 97 0.75 -11.14 -0.14
CA CYS A 97 2.11 -10.60 -0.18
C CYS A 97 3.10 -11.22 0.80
N LYS A 98 2.64 -11.60 2.00
CA LYS A 98 3.52 -12.03 3.11
C LYS A 98 4.50 -13.13 2.73
N ASP A 99 4.02 -14.19 2.09
CA ASP A 99 4.87 -15.33 1.71
C ASP A 99 5.92 -14.96 0.66
N MET A 100 5.53 -14.16 -0.34
CA MET A 100 6.42 -13.66 -1.37
C MET A 100 7.54 -12.82 -0.74
N VAL A 101 7.18 -11.84 0.09
CA VAL A 101 8.14 -10.94 0.73
C VAL A 101 9.09 -11.73 1.65
N ASN A 102 8.55 -12.62 2.49
CA ASN A 102 9.34 -13.47 3.39
C ASN A 102 10.35 -14.34 2.61
N LYS A 103 9.92 -14.95 1.50
CA LYS A 103 10.80 -15.73 0.63
C LYS A 103 11.94 -14.87 0.07
N ARG A 104 11.64 -13.66 -0.41
CA ARG A 104 12.67 -12.75 -0.96
C ARG A 104 13.67 -12.31 0.09
N VAL A 105 13.21 -11.94 1.29
CA VAL A 105 14.08 -11.56 2.42
C VAL A 105 14.99 -12.73 2.80
N LYS A 106 14.43 -13.94 2.96
CA LYS A 106 15.20 -15.15 3.28
C LYS A 106 16.29 -15.45 2.25
N MET A 107 15.96 -15.36 0.96
CA MET A 107 16.95 -15.54 -0.13
C MET A 107 18.05 -14.46 -0.06
N GLY A 108 17.69 -13.21 0.21
CA GLY A 108 18.65 -12.11 0.40
C GLY A 108 19.61 -12.36 1.58
N MET A 109 19.10 -12.79 2.73
CA MET A 109 19.92 -13.13 3.90
C MET A 109 20.87 -14.30 3.62
N MET A 110 20.39 -15.35 2.94
CA MET A 110 21.22 -16.49 2.55
C MET A 110 22.34 -16.08 1.58
N LYS A 111 22.05 -15.17 0.64
CA LYS A 111 23.05 -14.64 -0.29
C LYS A 111 24.15 -13.88 0.46
N LYS A 112 23.77 -12.95 1.33
CA LYS A 112 24.73 -12.20 2.18
C LYS A 112 25.61 -13.12 3.04
N LYS A 113 25.02 -14.16 3.66
CA LYS A 113 25.76 -15.14 4.46
C LYS A 113 26.74 -15.99 3.64
N LYS A 114 26.47 -16.21 2.35
CA LYS A 114 27.40 -16.92 1.46
C LYS A 114 28.56 -16.02 1.02
N GLU A 115 28.29 -14.73 0.80
CA GLU A 115 29.32 -13.74 0.47
C GLU A 115 30.28 -13.55 1.64
N SER A 116 29.77 -13.37 2.86
CA SER A 116 30.58 -13.21 4.08
C SER A 116 31.38 -14.44 4.52
N LYS A 117 31.25 -15.57 3.83
CA LYS A 117 32.02 -16.81 4.08
C LYS A 117 33.08 -17.07 3.01
N LYS A 118 33.07 -16.27 1.94
CA LYS A 118 34.06 -16.32 0.86
C LYS A 118 35.19 -15.32 1.08
N ASP A 119 34.96 -14.33 1.95
CA ASP A 119 35.97 -13.46 2.55
C ASP A 119 36.52 -14.11 3.83
#